data_AF-A0A9X9A0T3-F1
#
_entry.id   AF-A0A9X9A0T3-F1
#
_cell.length_a   1.000
_cell.length_b   1.000
_cell.length_c   1.000
_cell.angle_alpha   90.00
_cell.angle_beta   90.00
_cell.angle_gamma   90.00
#
_symmetry.space_group_name_H-M   'P 1'
#
loop_
_entity.id
_entity.type
_entity.pdbx_description
1 polymer ?
#
loop_
_entity_poly.entity_id
_entity_poly.type
_entity_poly.pdbx_seq_one_letter_code
_entity_poly.pdbx_strand_id
1 'polypeptide(L)'
;ALTVVLGLGTLLLAHYGAFHRFAVPFSVAVFIMGIAALTILPALLLIFGRIAFFPFIPRTTSMNEEFARKKKRAVKVEKSKGSFSKKLGDVVVRRPWTIIMLTVFVLGGLASFVPRIQYTYDLLESFPKDMTSREGFT
;
A
#
# COMPACT_ATOMS: atom_id res chain seq x y z
N ALA A 1 -10.97 1.09 -1.18
CA ALA A 1 -11.36 1.41 -2.56
C ALA A 1 -11.94 2.82 -2.66
N LEU A 2 -13.03 3.14 -1.96
CA LEU A 2 -13.71 4.44 -2.10
C LEU A 2 -12.82 5.66 -1.84
N THR A 3 -11.98 5.63 -0.80
CA THR A 3 -11.02 6.73 -0.50
C THR A 3 -10.04 6.98 -1.65
N VAL A 4 -9.62 5.93 -2.35
CA VAL A 4 -8.73 6.02 -3.51
C VAL A 4 -9.49 6.53 -4.74
N VAL A 5 -10.72 6.07 -4.97
CA VAL A 5 -11.59 6.57 -6.05
C VAL A 5 -11.83 8.07 -5.90
N LEU A 6 -12.15 8.53 -4.68
CA LEU A 6 -12.33 9.95 -4.38
C LEU A 6 -11.03 10.73 -4.56
N GLY A 7 -9.90 10.22 -4.05
CA GLY A 7 -8.59 10.88 -4.20
C GLY A 7 -8.09 10.96 -5.64
N LEU A 8 -8.36 9.96 -6.49
CA LEU A 8 -8.07 10.04 -7.92
C LEU A 8 -9.10 10.89 -8.66
N GLY A 9 -10.35 10.89 -8.20
CA GLY A 9 -11.43 11.70 -8.76
C GLY A 9 -11.17 13.20 -8.62
N THR A 10 -10.43 13.65 -7.60
CA THR A 10 -10.07 15.07 -7.48
C THR A 10 -9.22 15.59 -8.63
N LEU A 11 -8.54 14.71 -9.40
CA LEU A 11 -7.81 15.12 -10.62
C LEU A 11 -8.75 15.71 -11.69
N LEU A 12 -10.05 15.39 -11.65
CA LEU A 12 -11.05 16.01 -12.53
C LEU A 12 -11.25 17.50 -12.25
N LEU A 13 -10.91 17.97 -11.05
CA LEU A 13 -10.96 19.40 -10.72
C LEU A 13 -9.80 20.18 -11.36
N ALA A 14 -8.75 19.51 -11.84
CA ALA A 14 -7.60 20.15 -12.44
C ALA A 14 -7.88 20.47 -13.92
N HIS A 15 -7.80 21.75 -14.31
CA HIS A 15 -8.02 22.20 -15.69
C HIS A 15 -6.79 21.94 -16.60
N TYR A 16 -6.39 20.67 -16.71
CA TYR A 16 -5.29 20.24 -17.58
C TYR A 16 -5.59 18.85 -18.15
N GLY A 17 -5.50 18.75 -19.48
CA GLY A 17 -6.04 17.63 -20.24
C GLY A 17 -5.43 16.27 -19.88
N ALA A 18 -4.16 16.24 -19.47
CA ALA A 18 -3.54 14.98 -19.04
C ALA A 18 -4.19 14.46 -17.75
N PHE A 19 -4.47 15.31 -16.76
CA PHE A 19 -5.08 14.87 -15.51
C PHE A 19 -6.50 14.33 -15.73
N HIS A 20 -7.29 14.96 -16.60
CA HIS A 20 -8.61 14.43 -16.98
C HIS A 20 -8.52 13.05 -17.64
N ARG A 21 -7.53 12.85 -18.52
CA ARG A 21 -7.30 11.57 -19.20
C ARG A 21 -6.83 10.46 -18.27
N PHE A 22 -6.19 10.79 -17.15
CA PHE A 22 -5.77 9.81 -16.13
C PHE A 22 -6.83 9.58 -15.05
N ALA A 23 -7.56 10.62 -14.63
CA ALA A 23 -8.51 10.56 -13.54
C ALA A 23 -9.62 9.53 -13.80
N VAL A 24 -10.24 9.57 -14.98
CA VAL A 24 -11.39 8.73 -15.32
C VAL A 24 -11.00 7.24 -15.37
N PRO A 25 -9.99 6.80 -16.16
CA PRO A 25 -9.65 5.37 -16.21
C PRO A 25 -9.22 4.81 -14.85
N PHE A 26 -8.39 5.53 -14.10
CA PHE A 26 -7.87 5.02 -12.83
C PHE A 26 -8.92 4.98 -11.72
N SER A 27 -9.75 6.03 -11.59
CA SER A 27 -10.83 6.03 -10.60
C SER A 27 -11.85 4.92 -10.87
N VAL A 28 -12.27 4.76 -12.12
CA VAL A 28 -13.22 3.70 -12.53
C VAL A 28 -12.60 2.32 -12.34
N ALA A 29 -11.34 2.10 -12.71
CA ALA A 29 -10.64 0.83 -12.51
C ALA A 29 -10.59 0.46 -11.02
N VAL A 30 -10.23 1.40 -10.14
CA VAL A 30 -10.20 1.16 -8.69
C VAL A 30 -11.59 0.90 -8.12
N PHE A 31 -12.63 1.54 -8.66
CA PHE A 31 -14.01 1.29 -8.27
C PHE A 31 -14.44 -0.15 -8.61
N ILE A 32 -14.20 -0.58 -9.86
CA ILE A 32 -14.49 -1.95 -10.31
C ILE A 32 -13.66 -2.97 -9.52
N MET A 33 -12.38 -2.69 -9.29
CA MET A 33 -11.51 -3.53 -8.46
C MET A 33 -12.05 -3.64 -7.02
N GLY A 34 -12.62 -2.57 -6.48
CA GLY A 34 -13.29 -2.58 -5.17
C GLY A 34 -14.48 -3.54 -5.14
N ILE A 35 -15.33 -3.51 -6.16
CA ILE A 35 -16.46 -4.45 -6.30
C ILE A 35 -15.93 -5.88 -6.43
N ALA A 36 -14.94 -6.11 -7.30
CA ALA A 36 -14.31 -7.41 -7.48
C ALA A 36 -13.69 -7.96 -6.18
N ALA A 37 -13.03 -7.11 -5.39
CA ALA A 37 -12.47 -7.53 -4.10
C ALA A 37 -13.56 -7.91 -3.08
N LEU A 38 -14.76 -7.33 -3.18
CA LEU A 38 -15.90 -7.69 -2.32
C LEU A 38 -16.66 -8.93 -2.80
N THR A 39 -16.64 -9.24 -4.09
CA THR A 39 -17.41 -10.37 -4.66
C THR A 39 -16.52 -11.55 -5.03
N ILE A 40 -15.50 -11.33 -5.86
CA ILE A 40 -14.62 -12.37 -6.41
C ILE A 40 -13.73 -12.92 -5.32
N LEU A 41 -13.12 -12.09 -4.48
CA LEU A 41 -12.20 -12.57 -3.44
C LEU A 41 -12.86 -13.57 -2.47
N PRO A 42 -14.02 -13.29 -1.84
CA PRO A 42 -14.67 -14.28 -0.99
C PRO A 42 -15.18 -15.50 -1.76
N ALA A 43 -15.68 -15.33 -2.99
CA ALA A 43 -16.09 -16.46 -3.84
C ALA A 43 -14.90 -17.40 -4.14
N LEU A 44 -13.73 -16.83 -4.42
CA LEU A 44 -12.52 -17.56 -4.71
C LEU A 44 -12.01 -18.31 -3.47
N LEU A 45 -12.09 -17.67 -2.29
CA LEU A 45 -11.76 -18.30 -1.01
C LEU A 45 -12.75 -19.43 -0.66
N LEU A 46 -14.02 -19.34 -1.05
CA LEU A 46 -14.99 -20.42 -0.90
C LEU A 46 -14.67 -21.61 -1.82
N ILE A 47 -14.26 -21.35 -3.07
CA ILE A 47 -13.93 -22.40 -4.05
C ILE A 47 -12.64 -23.13 -3.66
N PHE A 48 -11.56 -22.40 -3.37
CA PHE A 48 -10.27 -23.01 -3.03
C PHE A 48 -10.16 -23.44 -1.56
N GLY A 49 -11.04 -22.92 -0.69
CA GLY A 49 -11.06 -23.23 0.73
C GLY A 49 -9.70 -23.05 1.39
N ARG A 50 -9.23 -24.09 2.10
CA ARG A 50 -7.98 -24.05 2.87
C ARG A 50 -6.71 -24.01 2.01
N ILE A 51 -6.80 -24.44 0.75
CA ILE A 51 -5.66 -24.49 -0.19
C ILE A 51 -5.27 -23.08 -0.65
N ALA A 52 -6.20 -22.12 -0.61
CA ALA A 52 -5.93 -20.71 -0.92
C ALA A 52 -4.81 -20.08 -0.06
N PHE A 53 -4.46 -20.72 1.08
CA PHE A 53 -3.44 -20.25 2.01
C PHE A 53 -2.07 -20.96 1.83
N PHE A 54 -1.81 -21.64 0.71
CA PHE A 54 -0.49 -22.20 0.41
C PHE A 54 0.58 -21.08 0.35
N PRO A 55 1.79 -21.26 0.93
CA PRO A 55 2.35 -22.47 1.54
C PRO A 55 2.01 -22.68 3.03
N PHE A 56 1.48 -21.68 3.71
CA PHE A 56 1.18 -21.73 5.15
C PHE A 56 -0.31 -21.95 5.42
N ILE A 57 -0.74 -23.20 5.19
CA ILE A 57 -2.12 -23.64 5.38
C ILE A 57 -2.47 -23.63 6.88
N PRO A 58 -3.39 -22.76 7.35
CA PRO A 58 -3.72 -22.66 8.77
C PRO A 58 -4.41 -23.96 9.24
N ARG A 59 -3.90 -24.51 10.34
CA ARG A 59 -4.45 -25.70 11.00
C ARG A 59 -5.42 -25.26 12.09
N THR A 60 -6.54 -25.98 12.22
CA THR A 60 -7.50 -25.74 13.31
C THR A 60 -6.87 -26.10 14.66
N THR A 61 -7.44 -25.57 15.75
CA THR A 61 -7.02 -25.87 17.13
C THR A 61 -7.04 -27.36 17.43
N SER A 62 -8.08 -28.09 16.99
CA SER A 62 -8.16 -29.56 17.12
C SER A 62 -7.04 -30.29 16.39
N MET A 63 -6.71 -29.89 15.15
CA MET A 63 -5.59 -30.47 14.39
C MET A 63 -4.23 -30.17 15.03
N ASN A 64 -4.08 -28.99 15.64
CA ASN A 64 -2.87 -28.63 16.39
C ASN A 64 -2.74 -29.42 17.69
N GLU A 65 -3.85 -29.69 18.38
CA GLU A 65 -3.90 -30.53 19.58
C GLU A 65 -3.56 -31.99 19.30
N GLU A 66 -4.07 -32.55 18.21
CA GLU A 66 -3.73 -33.91 17.76
C GLU A 66 -2.26 -34.03 17.35
N PHE A 67 -1.72 -33.04 16.61
CA PHE A 67 -0.30 -32.99 16.27
C PHE A 67 0.59 -32.81 17.52
N ALA A 68 0.17 -31.96 18.46
CA ALA A 68 0.84 -31.72 19.74
C ALA A 68 0.88 -33.00 20.59
N ARG A 69 -0.23 -33.73 20.66
CA ARG A 69 -0.34 -35.04 21.32
C ARG A 69 0.55 -36.09 20.66
N LYS A 70 0.50 -36.22 19.32
CA LYS A 70 1.35 -37.15 18.57
C LYS A 70 2.84 -36.83 18.69
N LYS A 71 3.21 -35.54 18.80
CA LYS A 71 4.60 -35.08 18.87
C LYS A 71 5.10 -34.78 20.29
N LYS A 72 4.30 -35.06 21.34
CA LYS A 72 4.56 -34.73 22.76
C LYS A 72 5.08 -33.30 22.98
N ARG A 73 4.54 -32.32 22.24
CA ARG A 73 4.92 -30.90 22.36
C ARG A 73 3.71 -30.06 22.72
N ALA A 74 3.91 -28.99 23.49
CA ALA A 74 2.84 -28.08 23.87
C ALA A 74 2.15 -27.47 22.64
N VAL A 75 0.82 -27.28 22.73
CA VAL A 75 0.00 -26.63 21.71
C VAL A 75 0.51 -25.20 21.50
N LYS A 76 1.20 -24.97 20.38
CA LYS A 76 1.74 -23.65 20.05
C LYS A 76 0.62 -22.83 19.43
N VAL A 77 -0.11 -22.10 20.26
CA VAL A 77 -1.04 -21.07 19.78
C VAL A 77 -0.19 -19.98 19.13
N GLU A 78 -0.30 -19.82 17.81
CA GLU A 78 0.38 -18.74 17.10
C GLU A 78 -0.13 -17.40 17.65
N LYS A 79 0.70 -16.72 18.44
CA LYS A 79 0.43 -15.34 18.82
C LYS A 79 0.65 -14.50 17.57
N SER A 80 -0.44 -14.08 16.94
CA SER A 80 -0.49 -13.37 15.65
C SER A 80 0.31 -12.05 15.58
N LYS A 81 0.79 -11.52 16.71
CA LYS A 81 1.56 -10.27 16.75
C LYS A 81 2.98 -10.54 17.17
N GLY A 82 3.94 -10.23 16.28
CA GLY A 82 5.36 -10.25 16.58
C GLY A 82 5.67 -9.39 17.81
N SER A 83 6.59 -9.86 18.65
CA SER A 83 7.02 -9.17 19.88
C SER A 83 7.42 -7.71 19.62
N PHE A 84 8.05 -7.47 18.46
CA PHE A 84 8.44 -6.13 18.00
C PHE A 84 7.25 -5.19 17.79
N SER A 85 6.23 -5.61 17.03
CA SER A 85 5.04 -4.79 16.77
C SER A 85 4.28 -4.44 18.06
N LYS A 86 4.25 -5.38 19.03
CA LYS A 86 3.63 -5.13 20.33
C LYS A 86 4.42 -4.09 21.14
N LYS A 87 5.75 -4.20 21.20
CA LYS A 87 6.61 -3.23 21.87
C LYS A 87 6.52 -1.85 21.23
N LEU A 88 6.52 -1.78 19.90
CA LEU A 88 6.40 -0.53 19.17
C LEU A 88 5.05 0.15 19.45
N GLY A 89 3.95 -0.61 19.43
CA GLY A 89 2.63 -0.08 19.79
C GLY A 89 2.58 0.46 21.23
N ASP A 90 3.17 -0.26 22.18
CA ASP A 90 3.24 0.18 23.59
C ASP A 90 4.02 1.48 23.77
N VAL A 91 5.15 1.63 23.06
CA VAL A 91 5.95 2.86 23.07
C VAL A 91 5.16 4.05 22.50
N VAL A 92 4.45 3.85 21.38
CA VAL A 92 3.63 4.90 20.74
C VAL A 92 2.51 5.37 21.68
N VAL A 93 1.85 4.44 22.38
CA VAL A 93 0.76 4.75 23.32
C VAL A 93 1.28 5.41 24.61
N ARG A 94 2.44 4.99 25.12
CA ARG A 94 3.00 5.50 26.38
C ARG A 94 3.54 6.93 26.24
N ARG A 95 3.99 7.33 25.05
CA ARG A 95 4.52 8.68 24.79
C ARG A 95 4.03 9.26 23.45
N PRO A 96 2.73 9.59 23.32
CA PRO A 96 2.15 9.98 22.04
C PRO A 96 2.72 11.32 21.54
N TRP A 97 2.83 12.32 22.41
CA TRP A 97 3.31 13.66 22.05
C TRP A 97 4.76 13.67 21.54
N THR A 98 5.65 12.85 22.12
CA THR A 98 7.03 12.77 21.64
C THR A 98 7.10 12.13 20.25
N ILE A 99 6.28 11.11 19.98
CA ILE A 99 6.22 10.47 18.66
C ILE A 99 5.63 11.42 17.62
N ILE A 100 4.58 12.17 17.97
CA ILE A 100 3.98 13.18 17.08
C ILE A 100 5.02 14.25 16.73
N MET A 101 5.69 14.85 17.72
CA MET A 101 6.72 15.87 17.45
C MET A 101 7.86 15.33 16.60
N LEU A 102 8.35 14.13 16.92
CA LEU A 102 9.41 13.49 16.14
C LEU A 102 8.98 13.26 14.68
N THR A 103 7.77 12.73 14.47
CA THR A 103 7.24 12.44 13.13
C THR A 103 7.04 13.73 12.33
N VAL A 104 6.46 14.76 12.95
CA VAL A 104 6.27 16.07 12.32
C VAL A 104 7.62 16.71 12.01
N PHE A 105 8.60 16.61 12.90
CA PHE A 105 9.94 17.14 12.68
C PHE A 105 10.64 16.44 11.50
N VAL A 106 10.60 15.11 11.46
CA VAL A 106 11.21 14.33 10.37
C VAL A 106 10.51 14.59 9.04
N LEU A 107 9.18 14.48 8.98
CA LEU A 107 8.43 14.70 7.75
C LEU A 107 8.49 16.17 7.30
N GLY A 108 8.44 17.11 8.23
CA GLY A 108 8.59 18.54 7.97
C GLY A 108 9.99 18.88 7.44
N GLY A 109 11.03 18.26 8.01
CA GLY A 109 12.40 18.38 7.52
C GLY A 109 12.55 17.88 6.09
N LEU A 110 11.99 16.72 5.76
CA LEU A 110 11.96 16.20 4.39
C LEU A 110 11.15 17.10 3.45
N ALA A 111 9.98 17.58 3.89
CA ALA A 111 9.13 18.47 3.10
C ALA A 111 9.77 19.84 2.84
N SER A 112 10.72 20.27 3.68
CA SER A 112 11.43 21.54 3.53
C SER A 112 12.28 21.61 2.24
N PHE A 113 12.57 20.46 1.62
CA PHE A 113 13.28 20.40 0.34
C PHE A 113 12.38 20.58 -0.89
N VAL A 114 11.05 20.48 -0.75
CA VAL A 114 10.09 20.59 -1.85
C VAL A 114 10.17 21.92 -2.62
N PRO A 115 10.37 23.09 -1.98
CA PRO A 115 10.47 24.37 -2.72
C PRO A 115 11.69 24.49 -3.63
N ARG A 116 12.68 23.58 -3.52
CA ARG A 116 13.86 23.55 -4.39
C ARG A 116 13.60 22.87 -5.73
N ILE A 117 12.39 22.35 -5.97
CA ILE A 117 12.02 21.70 -7.23
C ILE A 117 12.02 22.75 -8.35
N GLN A 118 12.92 22.58 -9.30
CA GLN A 118 12.94 23.34 -10.55
C GLN A 118 11.90 22.70 -11.49
N TYR A 119 10.84 23.42 -11.80
CA TYR A 119 9.83 22.97 -12.75
C TYR A 119 10.33 23.26 -14.17
N THR A 120 10.85 22.24 -14.85
CA THR A 120 11.13 22.34 -16.29
C THR A 120 9.88 21.94 -17.08
N TYR A 121 9.44 22.82 -17.97
CA TYR A 121 8.37 22.58 -18.93
C TYR A 121 8.91 22.29 -20.33
N ASP A 122 10.24 22.16 -20.45
CA ASP A 122 10.87 21.87 -21.72
C ASP A 122 10.83 20.36 -21.99
N LEU A 123 9.89 19.95 -22.85
CA LEU A 123 9.74 18.56 -23.25
C LEU A 123 11.04 18.03 -23.90
N LEU A 124 11.88 18.91 -24.47
CA LEU A 124 13.19 18.55 -25.02
C LEU A 124 14.17 18.13 -23.92
N GLU A 125 14.07 18.70 -22.71
CA GLU A 125 14.88 18.29 -21.55
C GLU A 125 14.53 16.91 -21.02
N SER A 126 13.30 16.44 -21.26
CA SER A 126 12.84 15.11 -20.85
C SER A 126 13.42 13.98 -21.71
N PHE A 127 13.95 14.30 -22.90
CA PHE A 127 14.64 13.33 -23.76
C PHE A 127 16.14 13.22 -23.39
N PRO A 128 16.77 12.05 -23.55
CA PRO A 128 18.21 11.89 -23.43
C PRO A 128 18.99 12.96 -24.21
N LYS A 129 20.09 13.45 -23.65
CA LYS A 129 20.88 14.54 -24.24
C LYS A 129 21.52 14.15 -25.58
N ASP A 130 21.66 12.86 -25.83
CA ASP A 130 22.27 12.19 -26.98
C ASP A 130 21.26 11.77 -28.07
N MET A 131 19.98 12.10 -27.93
CA MET A 131 18.99 11.84 -28.99
C MET A 131 19.15 12.85 -30.15
N THR A 132 19.36 12.33 -31.37
CA THR A 132 19.48 13.12 -32.60
C THR A 132 18.27 14.03 -32.87
N SER A 133 17.08 13.65 -32.40
CA SER A 133 15.86 14.49 -32.48
C SER A 133 15.89 15.72 -31.56
N ARG A 134 16.77 15.77 -30.56
CA ARG A 134 16.96 16.89 -29.62
C ARG A 134 18.01 17.89 -30.12
N GLU A 135 19.05 17.42 -30.82
CA GLU A 135 20.15 18.26 -31.32
C GLU A 135 19.73 19.27 -32.39
N GLY A 136 18.68 18.98 -33.16
CA GLY A 136 18.17 19.87 -34.21
C GLY A 136 17.31 21.06 -33.73
N PHE A 137 17.01 21.14 -32.42
CA PHE A 137 16.20 22.21 -31.82
C PHE A 137 16.99 23.19 -30.95
N THR A 138 18.32 22.98 -30.79
CA THR A 138 19.28 23.91 -30.17
C THR A 138 19.98 24.76 -31.22
#